data_AF-A0A1V5NEB7-F1
#
_entry.id   AF-A0A1V5NEB7-F1
#
_cell.length_a   1.000
_cell.length_b   1.000
_cell.length_c   1.000
_cell.angle_alpha   90.00
_cell.angle_beta   90.00
_cell.angle_gamma   90.00
#
_symmetry.space_group_name_H-M   'P 1'
#
loop_
_entity.id
_entity.type
_entity.pdbx_description
1 polymer ?
#
loop_
_entity_poly.entity_id
_entity_poly.type
_entity_poly.pdbx_seq_one_letter_code
_entity_poly.pdbx_strand_id
1 'polypeptide(L)'
;MADQNDVKDRAEEAAPSDKLFVGGLAWAATDDDLQGAFEPYGEIVEAVVIRYPDTGRSKGYGFVQFTSVEQAEKAKEELDGKEIVGRAVKVNFAHKKERSENR
;
A
#
# COMPACT_ATOMS: atom_id res chain seq x y z
N MET A 1 -19.80 -16.51 27.76
CA MET A 1 -19.30 -17.05 26.48
C MET A 1 -19.89 -16.23 25.35
N ALA A 2 -19.02 -15.54 24.63
CA ALA A 2 -19.15 -14.83 23.36
C ALA A 2 -18.28 -13.59 23.48
N ASP A 3 -16.98 -13.87 23.35
CA ASP A 3 -15.91 -12.96 23.02
C ASP A 3 -16.27 -12.05 21.84
N GLN A 4 -15.44 -11.01 21.70
CA GLN A 4 -15.32 -10.11 20.55
C GLN A 4 -16.17 -8.84 20.64
N ASN A 5 -15.79 -7.99 21.59
CA ASN A 5 -15.87 -6.55 21.38
C ASN A 5 -14.76 -6.20 20.37
N ASP A 6 -15.04 -6.38 19.07
CA ASP A 6 -14.21 -5.96 17.92
C ASP A 6 -13.73 -4.52 18.12
N VAL A 7 -12.51 -4.38 18.62
CA VAL A 7 -11.81 -3.11 18.69
C VAL A 7 -11.38 -2.76 17.28
N LYS A 8 -12.31 -2.11 16.55
CA LYS A 8 -12.10 -1.20 15.42
C LYS A 8 -10.63 -1.01 15.05
N ASP A 9 -10.11 -1.82 14.12
CA ASP A 9 -8.92 -1.39 13.38
C ASP A 9 -9.35 -0.17 12.56
N ARG A 10 -8.73 0.95 12.92
CA ARG A 10 -9.03 2.31 12.47
C ARG A 10 -8.32 2.59 11.15
N ALA A 11 -8.33 1.62 10.24
CA ALA A 11 -8.04 1.81 8.84
C ALA A 11 -9.39 2.04 8.15
N GLU A 12 -9.69 3.30 7.85
CA GLU A 12 -10.81 3.67 6.99
C GLU A 12 -10.72 2.81 5.71
N GLU A 13 -11.61 1.82 5.56
CA GLU A 13 -11.69 0.99 4.37
C GLU A 13 -12.07 1.90 3.20
N ALA A 14 -11.07 2.53 2.59
CA ALA A 14 -11.25 3.22 1.34
C ALA A 14 -11.78 2.21 0.32
N ALA A 15 -12.71 2.65 -0.53
CA ALA A 15 -13.35 1.78 -1.51
C ALA A 15 -12.32 0.98 -2.32
N PRO A 16 -12.63 -0.29 -2.68
CA PRO A 16 -11.72 -1.14 -3.43
C PRO A 16 -11.31 -0.41 -4.71
N SER A 17 -10.01 -0.20 -4.85
CA SER A 17 -9.42 0.56 -5.95
C SER A 17 -8.12 -0.08 -6.40
N ASP A 18 -7.73 0.22 -7.63
CA ASP A 18 -6.50 -0.28 -8.22
C ASP A 18 -5.25 0.38 -7.61
N LYS A 19 -5.39 1.36 -6.71
CA LYS A 19 -4.27 2.03 -6.06
C LYS A 19 -4.23 1.70 -4.57
N LEU A 20 -3.08 1.28 -4.08
CA LEU A 20 -2.77 0.99 -2.69
C LEU A 20 -1.80 2.02 -2.13
N PHE A 21 -2.05 2.43 -0.90
CA PHE A 21 -1.13 3.15 -0.04
C PHE A 21 -0.38 2.14 0.83
N VAL A 22 0.94 2.24 0.84
CA VAL A 22 1.80 1.41 1.69
C VAL A 22 2.51 2.32 2.68
N GLY A 23 2.14 2.25 3.95
CA GLY A 23 2.79 2.95 5.05
C GLY A 23 3.69 2.02 5.87
N GLY A 24 4.55 2.58 6.72
CA GLY A 24 5.40 1.77 7.61
C GLY A 24 6.63 1.14 6.93
N LEU A 25 6.99 1.59 5.72
CA LEU A 25 8.18 1.10 5.02
C LEU A 25 9.47 1.50 5.75
N ALA A 26 10.49 0.64 5.64
CA ALA A 26 11.82 0.95 6.13
C ALA A 26 12.43 2.15 5.40
N TRP A 27 13.39 2.84 6.01
CA TRP A 27 14.09 3.94 5.34
C TRP A 27 14.89 3.48 4.11
N ALA A 28 15.31 2.22 4.11
CA ALA A 28 16.00 1.58 2.99
C ALA A 28 15.04 1.04 1.91
N ALA A 29 13.73 1.02 2.16
CA ALA A 29 12.77 0.54 1.18
C ALA A 29 12.77 1.44 -0.06
N THR A 30 12.77 0.81 -1.22
CA THR A 30 12.76 1.48 -2.52
C THR A 30 11.52 1.06 -3.30
N ASP A 31 11.25 1.80 -4.37
CA ASP A 31 10.25 1.47 -5.38
C ASP A 31 10.44 0.06 -5.95
N ASP A 32 11.68 -0.38 -6.19
CA ASP A 32 12.00 -1.75 -6.64
C ASP A 32 11.63 -2.82 -5.58
N ASP A 33 11.97 -2.57 -4.31
CA ASP A 33 11.62 -3.47 -3.19
C ASP A 33 10.09 -3.57 -3.01
N LEU A 34 9.40 -2.44 -3.15
CA LEU A 34 7.95 -2.38 -3.15
C LEU A 34 7.38 -3.13 -4.36
N GLN A 35 7.94 -2.93 -5.55
CA GLN A 35 7.47 -3.59 -6.75
C GLN A 35 7.65 -5.10 -6.63
N GLY A 36 8.85 -5.59 -6.31
CA GLY A 36 9.12 -7.01 -6.15
C GLY A 36 8.32 -7.69 -5.04
N ALA A 37 7.99 -6.96 -3.96
CA ALA A 37 7.12 -7.49 -2.91
C ALA A 37 5.66 -7.63 -3.35
N PHE A 38 5.18 -6.78 -4.26
CA PHE A 38 3.78 -6.75 -4.71
C PHE A 38 3.55 -7.49 -6.04
N GLU A 39 4.59 -7.66 -6.87
CA GLU A 39 4.56 -8.36 -8.17
C GLU A 39 4.01 -9.81 -8.11
N PRO A 40 4.32 -10.65 -7.10
CA PRO A 40 3.75 -12.00 -7.04
C PRO A 40 2.24 -12.02 -6.71
N TYR A 41 1.69 -10.90 -6.22
CA TYR A 41 0.27 -10.78 -5.87
C TYR A 41 -0.56 -10.20 -7.02
N GLY A 42 0.09 -9.47 -7.94
CA GLY A 42 -0.53 -8.99 -9.16
C GLY A 42 0.39 -8.08 -9.99
N GLU A 43 -0.12 -7.67 -11.14
CA GLU A 43 0.62 -6.82 -12.07
C GLU A 43 0.54 -5.34 -11.66
N ILE A 44 1.73 -4.77 -11.40
CA ILE A 44 1.90 -3.39 -10.94
C ILE A 44 2.05 -2.47 -12.15
N VAL A 45 1.17 -1.46 -12.23
CA VAL A 45 1.23 -0.36 -13.19
C VAL A 45 2.25 0.68 -12.75
N GLU A 46 2.25 1.03 -11.47
CA GLU A 46 3.09 2.11 -10.93
C GLU A 46 3.43 1.83 -9.47
N ALA A 47 4.71 1.80 -9.12
CA ALA A 47 5.17 1.77 -7.74
C ALA A 47 6.02 3.03 -7.47
N VAL A 48 5.66 3.80 -6.45
CA VAL A 48 6.38 5.02 -6.09
C VAL A 48 6.54 5.13 -4.58
N VAL A 49 7.79 5.16 -4.12
CA VAL A 49 8.10 5.41 -2.70
C VAL A 49 8.30 6.91 -2.49
N ILE A 50 7.55 7.47 -1.55
CA ILE A 50 7.65 8.89 -1.23
C ILE A 50 8.78 9.11 -0.23
N ARG A 51 9.76 9.92 -0.63
CA ARG A 51 10.94 10.28 0.17
C ARG A 51 10.96 11.78 0.42
N TYR A 52 11.54 12.22 1.53
CA TYR A 52 11.71 13.65 1.81
C TYR A 52 12.70 14.25 0.80
N PRO A 53 12.32 15.32 0.08
CA PRO A 53 13.22 15.97 -0.88
C PRO A 53 14.42 16.65 -0.18
N ASP A 54 14.23 17.19 1.03
CA ASP A 54 15.27 17.93 1.77
C ASP A 54 16.38 17.07 2.37
N THR A 55 16.04 15.88 2.88
CA THR A 55 17.00 15.02 3.59
C THR A 55 17.30 13.72 2.86
N GLY A 56 16.60 13.45 1.76
CA GLY A 56 16.65 12.15 1.07
C GLY A 56 16.15 10.97 1.90
N ARG A 57 15.67 11.21 3.13
CA ARG A 57 15.16 10.16 4.02
C ARG A 57 13.79 9.73 3.54
N SER A 58 13.57 8.43 3.40
CA SER A 58 12.25 7.91 3.03
C SER A 58 11.23 8.33 4.09
N LYS A 59 10.06 8.81 3.66
CA LYS A 59 8.99 9.11 4.61
C LYS A 59 8.40 7.85 5.26
N GLY A 60 8.85 6.68 4.81
CA GLY A 60 8.36 5.38 5.26
C GLY A 60 6.98 5.08 4.69
N TYR A 61 6.63 5.67 3.54
CA TYR A 61 5.41 5.34 2.82
C TYR A 61 5.58 5.47 1.31
N GLY A 62 4.73 4.77 0.58
CA GLY A 62 4.68 4.71 -0.87
C GLY A 62 3.28 4.43 -1.38
N PHE A 63 3.15 4.41 -2.69
CA PHE A 63 1.92 4.08 -3.40
C PHE A 63 2.23 3.01 -4.45
N VAL A 64 1.34 2.04 -4.55
CA VAL A 64 1.36 0.99 -5.58
C VAL A 64 0.07 1.10 -6.37
N GLN A 65 0.13 1.00 -7.67
CA GLN A 65 -1.02 0.92 -8.56
C GLN A 65 -0.95 -0.40 -9.29
N PHE A 66 -2.05 -1.15 -9.27
CA PHE A 66 -2.24 -2.41 -9.97
C PHE A 66 -3.03 -2.22 -11.26
N THR A 67 -3.01 -3.23 -12.10
CA THR A 67 -3.87 -3.28 -13.30
C THR A 67 -5.32 -3.61 -12.98
N SER A 68 -5.57 -4.36 -11.90
CA SER A 68 -6.93 -4.71 -11.45
C SER A 68 -7.11 -4.44 -9.96
N VAL A 69 -8.34 -4.06 -9.61
CA VAL A 69 -8.76 -3.88 -8.22
C VAL A 69 -8.67 -5.19 -7.44
N GLU A 70 -9.10 -6.32 -8.02
CA GLU A 70 -9.05 -7.64 -7.36
C GLU A 70 -7.63 -8.05 -6.94
N GLN A 71 -6.63 -7.73 -7.78
CA GLN A 71 -5.22 -7.97 -7.49
C GLN A 71 -4.74 -7.07 -6.34
N ALA A 72 -5.16 -5.81 -6.33
CA ALA A 72 -4.86 -4.87 -5.26
C ALA A 72 -5.49 -5.30 -3.92
N GLU A 73 -6.72 -5.79 -3.93
CA GLU A 73 -7.40 -6.33 -2.74
C GLU A 73 -6.62 -7.51 -2.16
N LYS A 74 -6.27 -8.48 -3.00
CA LYS A 74 -5.50 -9.65 -2.57
C LYS A 74 -4.12 -9.26 -2.04
N ALA A 75 -3.42 -8.36 -2.72
CA ALA A 75 -2.11 -7.87 -2.28
C ALA A 75 -2.23 -7.12 -0.95
N LYS A 76 -3.29 -6.31 -0.76
CA LYS A 76 -3.57 -5.63 0.51
C LYS A 76 -3.73 -6.63 1.63
N GLU A 77 -4.59 -7.63 1.49
CA GLU A 77 -4.87 -8.59 2.57
C GLU A 77 -3.63 -9.41 2.96
N GLU A 78 -2.79 -9.76 2.00
CA GLU A 78 -1.59 -10.57 2.25
C GLU A 78 -0.37 -9.78 2.71
N LEU A 79 -0.28 -8.49 2.34
CA LEU A 79 0.86 -7.63 2.67
C LEU A 79 0.56 -6.63 3.79
N ASP A 80 -0.71 -6.38 4.14
CA ASP A 80 -1.05 -5.55 5.28
C ASP A 80 -0.57 -6.21 6.58
N GLY A 81 0.20 -5.45 7.36
CA GLY A 81 0.83 -5.93 8.58
C GLY A 81 2.08 -6.79 8.36
N LYS A 82 2.51 -7.02 7.12
CA LYS A 82 3.70 -7.83 6.83
C LYS A 82 4.99 -7.05 7.07
N GLU A 83 6.08 -7.74 7.37
CA GLU A 83 7.39 -7.11 7.57
C GLU A 83 8.15 -6.98 6.25
N ILE A 84 8.34 -5.75 5.78
CA ILE A 84 9.19 -5.43 4.61
C ILE A 84 10.46 -4.74 5.11
N VAL A 85 11.61 -5.34 4.80
CA VAL A 85 12.95 -4.82 5.19
C VAL A 85 13.05 -4.61 6.72
N GLY A 86 12.49 -5.55 7.50
CA GLY A 86 12.52 -5.54 8.96
C GLY A 86 11.58 -4.53 9.63
N ARG A 87 10.56 -4.05 8.92
CA ARG A 87 9.52 -3.18 9.48
C ARG A 87 8.13 -3.57 9.00
N ALA A 88 7.18 -3.63 9.93
CA ALA A 88 5.78 -3.88 9.60
C ALA A 88 5.22 -2.75 8.72
N VAL A 89 4.75 -3.11 7.53
CA VAL A 89 4.06 -2.22 6.60
C VAL A 89 2.56 -2.28 6.83
N LYS A 90 1.88 -1.18 6.52
CA LYS A 90 0.42 -1.11 6.47
C LYS A 90 0.00 -0.86 5.04
N VAL A 91 -0.89 -1.68 4.51
CA VAL A 91 -1.39 -1.56 3.14
C VAL A 91 -2.86 -1.18 3.20
N ASN A 92 -3.23 -0.08 2.55
CA ASN A 92 -4.60 0.43 2.51
C ASN A 92 -4.97 0.82 1.09
N PHE A 93 -6.26 0.86 0.76
CA PHE A 93 -6.68 1.43 -0.52
C PHE A 93 -6.38 2.92 -0.53
N ALA A 94 -5.70 3.38 -1.57
CA ALA A 94 -5.49 4.80 -1.79
C ALA A 94 -6.73 5.34 -2.49
N HIS A 95 -7.35 6.37 -1.93
CA HIS A 95 -8.41 7.09 -2.62
C HIS A 95 -7.86 7.67 -3.92
N LYS A 96 -8.17 7.01 -5.03
CA LYS A 96 -8.05 7.59 -6.36
C LYS A 96 -9.07 8.72 -6.36
N LYS A 97 -8.63 9.94 -6.07
CA LYS A 97 -9.38 11.11 -6.51
C LYS A 97 -9.38 10.99 -8.01
N GLU A 98 -10.51 10.53 -8.52
CA GLU A 98 -10.82 10.31 -9.92
C GLU A 98 -10.12 11.41 -10.72
N ARG A 99 -9.08 11.03 -11.48
CA ARG A 99 -8.64 11.87 -12.58
C ARG A 99 -9.72 11.63 -13.63
N SER A 100 -10.88 12.27 -13.42
CA SER A 100 -11.95 12.30 -14.40
C SER A 100 -11.32 12.68 -15.73
N GLU A 101 -11.71 11.95 -16.76
CA GLU A 101 -11.44 12.24 -18.15
C GLU A 101 -11.27 13.75 -18.38
N ASN A 102 -10.08 14.17 -18.79
CA ASN A 102 -10.01 15.28 -19.73
C ASN A 102 -9.29 14.76 -20.97
N ARG A 103 -10.13 14.29 -21.88
CA ARG A 103 -9.82 13.94 -23.26
C ARG A 103 -9.12 15.09 -23.99
#